data_AF-A0A6B1GXK6-F1
#
_entry.id   AF-A0A6B1GXK6-F1
#
_cell.length_a   1.000
_cell.length_b   1.000
_cell.length_c   1.000
_cell.angle_alpha   90.00
_cell.angle_beta   90.00
_cell.angle_gamma   90.00
#
_symmetry.space_group_name_H-M   'P 1'
#
loop_
_entity.id
_entity.type
_entity.pdbx_description
1 polymer ?
#
loop_
_entity_poly.entity_id
_entity_poly.type
_entity_poly.pdbx_seq_one_letter_code
_entity_poly.pdbx_strand_id
1 'polypeptide(L)'
;MAKRVTAETLSRRQREISVSEFFAKNRHLLGFDSLRKALLTTVKEAVDNSLDACEEAGILPEIRVELDAAEGENRYVVRVTDNGPGIVEAQAPRIFGQLLYGSKFHSLKQSRGQQGIGISAAAMYGQLTTGKPVSIVSRTGPRSSAYAMQVVIDTNTNKPKAVGKKKLDDWDLDHGTRVELELEAQYMKGRQSVEEFLHQVAVANPHATLHYRDPHGAETDYVRGVQSNPVAPSEIKPHPHGVELGVLMKMLQSTRHATISQCLSRDFSRVSPQMAVGLAKRAGIDPKARPNTVVRKAADKLYQALNDSATRIRPPSTDCLSPIGVQELLAGLTRGIRAEFYGVETRRPAVYRGNPFQVEVGLAWGGDLPADDLAKVLRFANRVPLQYLAGSCCITKAVMDVSWRNYGLTQSRGALPSGPLIVLVHLASVWVPFSSESKVAVADYDEIRKEIKLAVQTCGRRLGQYVKRKARAKSEARRREVFNLYIEEVVNSVEAITGKDQKLFRDRLLAISRKKTELAGMLEEQEASSDELEASENVLVVDPNAE
;
A
#
# COMPACT_ATOMS: atom_id res chain seq x y z
N MET A 1 32.84 45.35 27.14
CA MET A 1 33.44 44.28 26.32
C MET A 1 32.65 42.99 26.55
N ALA A 2 32.08 42.39 25.50
CA ALA A 2 31.38 41.12 25.62
C ALA A 2 32.39 40.01 25.99
N LYS A 3 32.11 39.25 27.06
CA LYS A 3 32.98 38.19 27.58
C LYS A 3 33.17 37.13 26.48
N ARG A 4 34.38 37.01 25.92
CA ARG A 4 34.69 36.00 24.89
C ARG A 4 34.48 34.60 25.48
N VAL A 5 33.58 33.83 24.89
CA VAL A 5 33.29 32.45 25.27
C VAL A 5 34.44 31.58 24.75
N THR A 6 35.06 30.77 25.61
CA THR A 6 36.17 29.86 25.27
C THR A 6 35.66 28.56 24.65
N ALA A 7 36.50 27.86 23.88
CA ALA A 7 36.14 26.55 23.31
C ALA A 7 35.73 25.53 24.39
N GLU A 8 36.34 25.57 25.57
CA GLU A 8 36.01 24.71 26.71
C GLU A 8 34.64 25.03 27.31
N THR A 9 34.27 26.31 27.37
CA THR A 9 32.95 26.73 27.84
C THR A 9 31.85 26.47 26.81
N LEU A 10 32.18 26.44 25.50
CA LEU A 10 31.29 25.94 24.45
C LEU A 10 31.15 24.41 24.49
N SER A 11 32.25 23.67 24.72
CA SER A 11 32.26 22.21 24.83
C SER A 11 31.40 21.71 26.00
N ARG A 12 31.49 22.34 27.17
CA ARG A 12 30.64 22.02 28.34
C ARG A 12 29.13 22.25 28.11
N ARG A 13 28.75 22.96 27.05
CA ARG A 13 27.34 23.15 26.67
C ARG A 13 26.83 22.10 25.68
N GLN A 14 27.71 21.26 25.13
CA GLN A 14 27.31 20.16 24.27
C GLN A 14 26.56 19.11 25.12
N ARG A 15 25.37 18.73 24.66
CA ARG A 15 24.53 17.71 25.30
C ARG A 15 24.11 16.71 24.24
N GLU A 16 24.21 15.44 24.58
CA GLU A 16 23.59 14.36 23.82
C GLU A 16 22.08 14.34 24.12
N ILE A 17 21.27 14.13 23.10
CA ILE A 17 19.82 13.98 23.23
C ILE A 17 19.44 12.56 22.82
N SER A 18 18.47 11.98 23.53
CA SER A 18 17.96 10.66 23.16
C SER A 18 17.15 10.74 21.86
N VAL A 19 16.95 9.59 21.22
CA VAL A 19 16.08 9.46 20.05
C VAL A 19 14.65 9.91 20.38
N SER A 20 14.15 9.55 21.57
CA SER A 20 12.82 9.96 22.02
C SER A 20 12.73 11.45 22.28
N GLU A 21 13.78 12.07 22.81
CA GLU A 21 13.83 13.53 22.99
C GLU A 21 13.85 14.25 21.63
N PHE A 22 14.63 13.74 20.68
CA PHE A 22 14.67 14.27 19.32
C PHE A 22 13.28 14.24 18.66
N PHE A 23 12.57 13.12 18.74
CA PHE A 23 11.24 13.00 18.15
C PHE A 23 10.14 13.73 18.94
N ALA A 24 10.26 13.83 20.27
CA ALA A 24 9.37 14.64 21.09
C ALA A 24 9.41 16.12 20.68
N LYS A 25 10.59 16.62 20.29
CA LYS A 25 10.80 17.97 19.72
C LYS A 25 10.41 18.06 18.25
N ASN A 26 10.54 16.97 17.48
CA ASN A 26 10.31 16.93 16.04
C ASN A 26 9.14 16.00 15.65
N ARG A 27 7.96 16.22 16.25
CA ARG A 27 6.76 15.37 16.08
C ARG A 27 6.30 15.25 14.63
N HIS A 28 6.56 16.26 13.82
CA HIS A 28 6.22 16.29 12.40
C HIS A 28 6.92 15.19 11.59
N LEU A 29 8.14 14.76 11.98
CA LEU A 29 8.85 13.66 11.33
C LEU A 29 8.13 12.32 11.49
N LEU A 30 7.42 12.15 12.61
CA LEU A 30 6.63 10.96 12.92
C LEU A 30 5.22 10.98 12.33
N GLY A 31 4.86 12.01 11.58
CA GLY A 31 3.51 12.15 11.02
C GLY A 31 2.49 12.80 11.97
N PHE A 32 2.94 13.33 13.11
CA PHE A 32 2.09 14.07 14.06
C PHE A 32 2.26 15.58 13.87
N ASP A 33 2.03 16.05 12.63
CA ASP A 33 2.14 17.47 12.25
C ASP A 33 0.85 18.27 12.52
N SER A 34 -0.29 17.60 12.60
CA SER A 34 -1.62 18.20 12.73
C SER A 34 -2.56 17.26 13.50
N LEU A 35 -3.57 17.83 14.17
CA LEU A 35 -4.54 17.07 14.97
C LEU A 35 -5.31 16.03 14.15
N ARG A 36 -5.62 16.33 12.89
CA ARG A 36 -6.31 15.40 11.98
C ARG A 36 -5.42 14.20 11.64
N LYS A 37 -4.17 14.45 11.29
CA LYS A 37 -3.21 13.42 10.91
C LYS A 37 -2.79 12.57 12.11
N ALA A 38 -2.79 13.14 13.32
CA ALA A 38 -2.47 12.42 14.55
C ALA A 38 -3.42 11.24 14.81
N LEU A 39 -4.73 11.45 14.66
CA LEU A 39 -5.73 10.38 14.83
C LEU A 39 -5.51 9.27 13.80
N LEU A 40 -5.44 9.64 12.52
CA LEU A 40 -5.26 8.70 11.43
C LEU A 40 -3.94 7.93 11.53
N THR A 41 -2.83 8.60 11.86
CA THR A 41 -1.52 7.96 12.05
C THR A 41 -1.56 6.94 13.19
N THR A 42 -2.24 7.26 14.30
CA THR A 42 -2.39 6.35 15.44
C THR A 42 -3.15 5.08 15.06
N VAL A 43 -4.32 5.23 14.43
CA VAL A 43 -5.11 4.09 13.93
C VAL A 43 -4.30 3.28 12.93
N LYS A 44 -3.65 3.95 11.97
CA LYS A 44 -2.84 3.31 10.93
C LYS A 44 -1.76 2.42 11.54
N GLU A 45 -0.94 2.94 12.45
CA GLU A 45 0.16 2.16 13.03
C GLU A 45 -0.34 1.00 13.91
N ALA A 46 -1.48 1.15 14.58
CA ALA A 46 -2.09 0.08 15.36
C ALA A 46 -2.67 -1.04 14.46
N VAL A 47 -3.41 -0.68 13.40
CA VAL A 47 -3.99 -1.63 12.44
C VAL A 47 -2.90 -2.35 11.64
N ASP A 48 -1.89 -1.63 11.15
CA ASP A 48 -0.78 -2.21 10.38
C ASP A 48 -0.03 -3.27 11.21
N ASN A 49 0.23 -2.99 12.50
CA ASN A 49 0.87 -3.94 13.40
C ASN A 49 -0.01 -5.15 13.72
N SER A 50 -1.32 -4.94 13.87
CA SER A 50 -2.30 -6.00 14.11
C SER A 50 -2.36 -6.96 12.92
N LEU A 51 -2.42 -6.43 11.70
CA LEU A 51 -2.40 -7.21 10.46
C LEU A 51 -1.11 -8.02 10.32
N ASP A 52 0.05 -7.38 10.52
CA ASP A 52 1.34 -8.06 10.46
C ASP A 52 1.43 -9.19 11.50
N ALA A 53 0.94 -8.98 12.73
CA ALA A 53 0.98 -9.98 13.80
C ALA A 53 0.10 -11.20 13.50
N CYS A 54 -1.10 -10.98 12.94
CA CYS A 54 -1.99 -12.06 12.53
C CYS A 54 -1.39 -12.87 11.37
N GLU A 55 -0.91 -12.19 10.32
CA GLU A 55 -0.33 -12.84 9.13
C GLU A 55 0.94 -13.63 9.47
N GLU A 56 1.83 -13.09 10.32
CA GLU A 56 3.04 -13.80 10.74
C GLU A 56 2.73 -15.07 11.57
N ALA A 57 1.60 -15.08 12.28
CA ALA A 57 1.11 -16.24 13.03
C ALA A 57 0.24 -17.20 12.19
N GLY A 58 -0.04 -16.88 10.92
CA GLY A 58 -0.92 -17.66 10.06
C GLY A 58 -2.40 -17.57 10.47
N ILE A 59 -2.79 -16.58 11.27
CA ILE A 59 -4.17 -16.34 11.71
C ILE A 59 -4.86 -15.38 10.73
N LEU A 60 -6.10 -15.65 10.35
CA LEU A 60 -6.86 -14.72 9.51
C LEU A 60 -7.28 -13.49 10.34
N PRO A 61 -6.87 -12.26 9.96
CA PRO A 61 -7.04 -11.09 10.81
C PRO A 61 -8.51 -10.70 11.02
N GLU A 62 -8.88 -10.52 12.27
CA GLU A 62 -10.12 -9.89 12.70
C GLU A 62 -9.77 -8.77 13.68
N ILE A 63 -10.01 -7.53 13.25
CA ILE A 63 -9.53 -6.34 13.96
C ILE A 63 -10.71 -5.44 14.25
N ARG A 64 -10.87 -5.07 15.52
CA ARG A 64 -11.86 -4.09 15.98
C ARG A 64 -11.17 -2.77 16.28
N VAL A 65 -11.65 -1.69 15.67
CA VAL A 65 -11.19 -0.31 15.85
C VAL A 65 -12.34 0.49 16.44
N GLU A 66 -12.15 1.02 17.64
CA GLU A 66 -13.14 1.87 18.31
C GLU A 66 -12.52 3.24 18.59
N LEU A 67 -13.26 4.29 18.27
CA LEU A 67 -12.90 5.66 18.60
C LEU A 67 -13.96 6.24 19.52
N ASP A 68 -13.55 6.74 20.68
CA ASP A 68 -14.45 7.37 21.64
C ASP A 68 -13.97 8.79 21.97
N ALA A 69 -14.89 9.71 22.21
CA ALA A 69 -14.55 11.04 22.72
C ALA A 69 -14.03 10.92 24.17
N ALA A 70 -12.94 11.61 24.50
CA ALA A 70 -12.39 11.64 25.84
C ALA A 70 -12.78 12.93 26.58
N GLU A 71 -12.48 12.99 27.88
CA GLU A 71 -12.65 14.22 28.66
C GLU A 71 -11.67 15.32 28.20
N GLY A 72 -12.21 16.42 27.71
CA GLY A 72 -11.48 17.59 27.22
C GLY A 72 -11.72 17.87 25.74
N GLU A 73 -11.48 19.11 25.32
CA GLU A 73 -11.60 19.50 23.92
C GLU A 73 -10.58 18.76 23.05
N ASN A 74 -11.02 18.30 21.88
CA ASN A 74 -10.15 17.64 20.88
C ASN A 74 -9.37 16.44 21.44
N ARG A 75 -9.95 15.65 22.35
CA ARG A 75 -9.32 14.43 22.85
C ARG A 75 -10.14 13.21 22.49
N TYR A 76 -9.45 12.17 22.06
CA TYR A 76 -10.05 10.92 21.62
C TYR A 76 -9.28 9.74 22.20
N VAL A 77 -10.02 8.69 22.54
CA VAL A 77 -9.47 7.38 22.90
C VAL A 77 -9.56 6.48 21.68
N VAL A 78 -8.41 6.00 21.22
CA VAL A 78 -8.29 5.00 20.16
C VAL A 78 -8.10 3.63 20.80
N ARG A 79 -8.97 2.69 20.49
CA ARG A 79 -8.88 1.28 20.90
C ARG A 79 -8.77 0.41 19.67
N VAL A 80 -7.73 -0.41 19.62
CA VAL A 80 -7.57 -1.41 18.56
C VAL A 80 -7.40 -2.77 19.22
N THR A 81 -8.28 -3.71 18.88
CA THR A 81 -8.25 -5.09 19.37
C THR A 81 -8.04 -6.03 18.18
N ASP A 82 -7.06 -6.91 18.27
CA ASP A 82 -6.76 -7.92 17.27
C ASP A 82 -6.90 -9.34 17.83
N ASN A 83 -7.16 -10.30 16.95
CA ASN A 83 -7.15 -11.74 17.22
C ASN A 83 -5.78 -12.38 16.93
N GLY A 84 -4.68 -11.62 16.98
CA GLY A 84 -3.34 -12.12 16.72
C GLY A 84 -2.82 -13.06 17.82
N PRO A 85 -1.54 -13.46 17.77
CA PRO A 85 -0.94 -14.40 18.73
C PRO A 85 -0.79 -13.85 20.16
N GLY A 86 -1.16 -12.58 20.40
CA GLY A 86 -0.85 -11.87 21.62
C GLY A 86 0.63 -11.50 21.76
N ILE A 87 0.96 -10.83 22.85
CA ILE A 87 2.31 -10.35 23.15
C ILE A 87 2.77 -11.00 24.46
N VAL A 88 4.02 -11.44 24.50
CA VAL A 88 4.63 -11.93 25.75
C VAL A 88 4.78 -10.75 26.72
N GLU A 89 4.30 -10.91 27.96
CA GLU A 89 4.26 -9.84 28.98
C GLU A 89 5.59 -9.09 29.14
N ALA A 90 6.72 -9.81 29.08
CA ALA A 90 8.06 -9.22 29.21
C ALA A 90 8.46 -8.30 28.04
N GLN A 91 7.88 -8.50 26.84
CA GLN A 91 8.21 -7.75 25.63
C GLN A 91 7.30 -6.53 25.44
N ALA A 92 6.06 -6.57 25.95
CA ALA A 92 5.08 -5.49 25.76
C ALA A 92 5.63 -4.09 26.12
N PRO A 93 6.31 -3.88 27.27
CA PRO A 93 6.85 -2.56 27.58
C PRO A 93 7.82 -2.03 26.53
N ARG A 94 8.66 -2.90 25.93
CA ARG A 94 9.63 -2.48 24.91
C ARG A 94 8.96 -2.18 23.58
N ILE A 95 7.96 -2.97 23.20
CA ILE A 95 7.23 -2.78 21.93
C ILE A 95 6.50 -1.44 21.91
N PHE A 96 5.88 -1.03 23.02
CA PHE A 96 5.08 0.19 23.08
C PHE A 96 5.81 1.39 23.67
N GLY A 97 6.92 1.17 24.36
CA GLY A 97 7.59 2.22 25.12
C GLY A 97 9.08 2.44 24.82
N GLN A 98 9.61 1.79 23.78
CA GLN A 98 10.97 2.02 23.29
C GLN A 98 10.92 2.32 21.78
N LEU A 99 11.49 3.45 21.38
CA LEU A 99 11.66 3.78 19.96
C LEU A 99 12.83 3.00 19.37
N LEU A 100 12.73 2.67 18.08
CA LEU A 100 13.71 1.86 17.35
C LEU A 100 13.86 0.43 17.91
N TYR A 101 12.77 -0.13 18.43
CA TYR A 101 12.73 -1.50 18.96
C TYR A 101 11.79 -2.37 18.13
N GLY A 102 12.23 -3.59 17.78
CA GLY A 102 11.45 -4.49 16.94
C GLY A 102 12.30 -5.54 16.24
N SER A 103 11.64 -6.57 15.71
CA SER A 103 12.28 -7.69 14.99
C SER A 103 12.58 -7.38 13.51
N LYS A 104 12.02 -6.29 12.96
CA LYS A 104 11.97 -6.03 11.51
C LYS A 104 13.16 -5.22 10.95
N PHE A 105 14.12 -4.78 11.78
CA PHE A 105 15.24 -3.91 11.35
C PHE A 105 16.33 -4.59 10.53
N HIS A 106 16.45 -5.91 10.65
CA HIS A 106 17.57 -6.66 10.07
C HIS A 106 17.13 -7.61 8.97
N SER A 107 15.83 -7.82 8.82
CA SER A 107 15.25 -8.72 7.83
C SER A 107 14.87 -7.96 6.56
N LEU A 108 15.41 -8.39 5.42
CA LEU A 108 14.97 -7.91 4.10
C LEU A 108 13.84 -8.81 3.60
N LYS A 109 12.62 -8.53 4.05
CA LYS A 109 11.39 -9.13 3.56
C LYS A 109 10.28 -8.08 3.52
N GLN A 110 9.29 -8.25 2.66
CA GLN A 110 8.14 -7.36 2.63
C GLN A 110 7.44 -7.32 4.00
N SER A 111 7.14 -6.12 4.48
CA SER A 111 6.38 -5.87 5.70
C SER A 111 5.74 -4.47 5.67
N ARG A 112 4.68 -4.25 6.44
CA ARG A 112 4.02 -2.92 6.58
C ARG A 112 4.90 -1.98 7.43
N GLY A 113 5.51 -2.51 8.49
CA GLY A 113 6.40 -1.80 9.40
C GLY A 113 7.90 -2.07 9.17
N GLN A 114 8.70 -1.06 8.82
CA GLN A 114 10.16 -1.23 8.59
C GLN A 114 11.07 -0.78 9.75
N GLN A 115 10.67 0.25 10.50
CA GLN A 115 11.60 0.99 11.38
C GLN A 115 11.31 0.87 12.88
N GLY A 116 10.36 0.03 13.33
CA GLY A 116 10.05 -0.16 14.76
C GLY A 116 9.82 1.13 15.56
N ILE A 117 9.26 2.15 14.90
CA ILE A 117 8.94 3.47 15.48
C ILE A 117 7.43 3.65 15.67
N GLY A 118 6.62 3.06 14.78
CA GLY A 118 5.21 3.40 14.57
C GLY A 118 4.36 3.52 15.84
N ILE A 119 4.12 2.42 16.52
CA ILE A 119 3.21 2.41 17.68
C ILE A 119 3.81 3.11 18.90
N SER A 120 5.12 2.99 19.13
CA SER A 120 5.84 3.73 20.17
C SER A 120 5.76 5.24 19.96
N ALA A 121 5.76 5.71 18.70
CA ALA A 121 5.57 7.12 18.37
C ALA A 121 4.16 7.59 18.69
N ALA A 122 3.13 6.78 18.42
CA ALA A 122 1.76 7.08 18.81
C ALA A 122 1.58 7.11 20.34
N ALA A 123 2.18 6.15 21.06
CA ALA A 123 2.20 6.14 22.52
C ALA A 123 2.91 7.37 23.10
N MET A 124 4.05 7.77 22.52
CA MET A 124 4.76 8.98 22.91
C MET A 124 3.91 10.24 22.66
N TYR A 125 3.24 10.32 21.51
CA TYR A 125 2.39 11.47 21.18
C TYR A 125 1.21 11.59 22.13
N GLY A 126 0.52 10.48 22.43
CA GLY A 126 -0.55 10.44 23.43
C GLY A 126 -0.05 10.91 24.79
N GLN A 127 1.05 10.34 25.29
CA GLN A 127 1.65 10.75 26.56
C GLN A 127 2.03 12.25 26.60
N LEU A 128 2.58 12.80 25.51
CA LEU A 128 2.98 14.21 25.45
C LEU A 128 1.80 15.18 25.38
N THR A 129 0.64 14.74 24.89
CA THR A 129 -0.55 15.59 24.68
C THR A 129 -1.57 15.47 25.80
N THR A 130 -1.74 14.26 26.37
CA THR A 130 -2.75 13.98 27.40
C THR A 130 -2.15 13.64 28.75
N GLY A 131 -0.85 13.29 28.81
CA GLY A 131 -0.19 12.84 30.02
C GLY A 131 -0.54 11.41 30.44
N LYS A 132 -1.46 10.74 29.72
CA LYS A 132 -1.92 9.39 30.07
C LYS A 132 -1.00 8.31 29.49
N PRO A 133 -0.82 7.19 30.19
CA PRO A 133 -0.07 6.04 29.67
C PRO A 133 -0.87 5.31 28.58
N VAL A 134 -0.17 4.57 27.71
CA VAL A 134 -0.82 3.59 26.83
C VAL A 134 -1.26 2.38 27.67
N SER A 135 -2.50 1.95 27.50
CA SER A 135 -3.04 0.76 28.18
C SER A 135 -3.03 -0.43 27.21
N ILE A 136 -2.52 -1.57 27.68
CA ILE A 136 -2.36 -2.79 26.88
C ILE A 136 -3.03 -3.93 27.63
N VAL A 137 -3.85 -4.69 26.92
CA VAL A 137 -4.35 -5.98 27.38
C VAL A 137 -3.94 -7.03 26.36
N SER A 138 -3.39 -8.15 26.78
CA SER A 138 -3.00 -9.20 25.83
C SER A 138 -3.07 -10.59 26.45
N ARG A 139 -3.30 -11.59 25.59
CA ARG A 139 -3.32 -13.01 25.92
C ARG A 139 -2.63 -13.80 24.82
N THR A 140 -1.69 -14.67 25.20
CA THR A 140 -0.88 -15.44 24.24
C THR A 140 -1.48 -16.79 23.84
N GLY A 141 -2.60 -17.18 24.46
CA GLY A 141 -3.29 -18.41 24.13
C GLY A 141 -4.33 -18.83 25.18
N PRO A 142 -5.18 -19.83 24.86
CA PRO A 142 -6.31 -20.23 25.71
C PRO A 142 -5.92 -20.66 27.13
N ARG A 143 -4.71 -21.21 27.29
CA ARG A 143 -4.20 -21.68 28.59
C ARG A 143 -3.46 -20.59 29.38
N SER A 144 -3.18 -19.46 28.76
CA SER A 144 -2.51 -18.32 29.40
C SER A 144 -3.56 -17.38 29.97
N SER A 145 -3.33 -16.86 31.18
CA SER A 145 -4.11 -15.74 31.70
C SER A 145 -3.86 -14.49 30.85
N ALA A 146 -4.91 -13.73 30.57
CA ALA A 146 -4.73 -12.39 30.02
C ALA A 146 -4.01 -11.51 31.05
N TYR A 147 -3.25 -10.52 30.57
CA TYR A 147 -2.65 -9.51 31.43
C TYR A 147 -3.02 -8.12 30.94
N ALA A 148 -3.10 -7.17 31.88
CA ALA A 148 -3.22 -5.76 31.61
C ALA A 148 -2.02 -5.01 32.20
N MET A 149 -1.53 -4.02 31.47
CA MET A 149 -0.49 -3.11 31.95
C MET A 149 -0.61 -1.74 31.28
N GLN A 150 -0.02 -0.75 31.93
CA GLN A 150 0.14 0.58 31.38
C GLN A 150 1.62 0.85 31.13
N VAL A 151 1.94 1.51 30.01
CA VAL A 151 3.33 1.81 29.63
C VAL A 151 3.50 3.32 29.44
N VAL A 152 4.60 3.83 29.98
CA VAL A 152 5.04 5.22 29.86
C VAL A 152 6.45 5.22 29.26
N ILE A 153 6.73 6.18 28.39
CA ILE A 153 8.04 6.38 27.77
C ILE A 153 8.82 7.43 28.55
N ASP A 154 10.00 7.07 29.02
CA ASP A 154 10.98 8.06 29.46
C ASP A 154 11.69 8.64 28.23
N THR A 155 11.35 9.89 27.88
CA THR A 155 11.90 10.58 26.71
C THR A 155 13.37 10.95 26.87
N ASN A 156 13.92 10.99 28.09
CA ASN A 156 15.34 11.31 28.29
C ASN A 156 16.22 10.08 28.06
N THR A 157 15.73 8.88 28.39
CA THR A 157 16.53 7.64 28.32
C THR A 157 16.10 6.69 27.19
N ASN A 158 14.98 6.96 26.51
CA ASN A 158 14.32 6.04 25.57
C ASN A 158 14.10 4.66 26.20
N LYS A 159 13.65 4.63 27.47
CA LYS A 159 13.33 3.39 28.18
C LYS A 159 11.86 3.35 28.56
N PRO A 160 11.22 2.18 28.48
CA PRO A 160 9.84 2.02 28.91
C PRO A 160 9.75 1.87 30.42
N LYS A 161 8.70 2.43 31.01
CA LYS A 161 8.28 2.21 32.39
C LYS A 161 6.89 1.59 32.38
N ALA A 162 6.80 0.33 32.81
CA ALA A 162 5.54 -0.38 32.98
C ALA A 162 4.95 -0.11 34.37
N VAL A 163 3.65 0.17 34.44
CA VAL A 163 2.88 0.40 35.68
C VAL A 163 1.57 -0.39 35.65
N GLY A 164 0.96 -0.62 36.81
CA GLY A 164 -0.39 -1.20 36.90
C GLY A 164 -0.51 -2.62 36.34
N LYS A 165 0.53 -3.46 36.46
CA LYS A 165 0.51 -4.84 35.99
C LYS A 165 -0.51 -5.66 36.79
N LYS A 166 -1.46 -6.26 36.10
CA LYS A 166 -2.43 -7.19 36.69
C LYS A 166 -2.74 -8.32 35.72
N LYS A 167 -3.04 -9.51 36.27
CA LYS A 167 -3.66 -10.58 35.50
C LYS A 167 -5.16 -10.32 35.42
N LEU A 168 -5.76 -10.70 34.30
CA LEU A 168 -7.19 -10.67 34.06
C LEU A 168 -7.67 -12.11 33.92
N ASP A 169 -8.72 -12.43 34.66
CA ASP A 169 -9.38 -13.73 34.59
C ASP A 169 -10.41 -13.77 33.45
N ASP A 170 -11.04 -12.62 33.17
CA ASP A 170 -12.04 -12.47 32.12
C ASP A 170 -11.47 -11.70 30.91
N TRP A 171 -11.35 -12.41 29.78
CA TRP A 171 -11.04 -11.85 28.47
C TRP A 171 -11.64 -12.74 27.39
N ASP A 172 -12.46 -12.15 26.52
CA ASP A 172 -13.32 -12.90 25.59
C ASP A 172 -12.55 -13.64 24.49
N LEU A 173 -11.33 -13.22 24.17
CA LEU A 173 -10.51 -13.84 23.13
C LEU A 173 -9.57 -14.90 23.70
N ASP A 174 -9.40 -15.99 22.97
CA ASP A 174 -8.42 -17.03 23.29
C ASP A 174 -6.98 -16.54 23.17
N HIS A 175 -6.73 -15.65 22.21
CA HIS A 175 -5.46 -14.96 21.99
C HIS A 175 -5.75 -13.61 21.33
N GLY A 176 -4.87 -12.65 21.54
CA GLY A 176 -5.01 -11.32 20.94
C GLY A 176 -4.40 -10.21 21.78
N THR A 177 -4.46 -9.01 21.25
CA THR A 177 -4.00 -7.80 21.93
C THR A 177 -5.02 -6.69 21.76
N ARG A 178 -5.27 -5.93 22.83
CA ARG A 178 -5.97 -4.65 22.80
C ARG A 178 -5.02 -3.56 23.23
N VAL A 179 -4.93 -2.52 22.41
CA VAL A 179 -4.14 -1.32 22.68
C VAL A 179 -5.09 -0.13 22.78
N GLU A 180 -4.95 0.64 23.86
CA GLU A 180 -5.75 1.82 24.13
C GLU A 180 -4.86 3.05 24.34
N LEU A 181 -5.09 4.08 23.53
CA LEU A 181 -4.29 5.30 23.43
C LEU A 181 -5.21 6.51 23.52
N GLU A 182 -4.98 7.41 24.47
CA GLU A 182 -5.65 8.71 24.52
C GLU A 182 -4.71 9.79 23.96
N LEU A 183 -5.18 10.54 22.97
CA LEU A 183 -4.41 11.61 22.33
C LEU A 183 -5.26 12.84 22.03
N GLU A 184 -4.59 13.98 21.93
CA GLU A 184 -5.19 15.19 21.35
C GLU A 184 -5.27 15.05 19.81
N ALA A 185 -6.47 15.11 19.24
CA ALA A 185 -6.70 14.91 17.83
C ALA A 185 -8.02 15.56 17.36
N GLN A 186 -8.24 15.58 16.04
CA GLN A 186 -9.50 16.06 15.46
C GLN A 186 -10.13 14.96 14.60
N TYR A 187 -11.35 14.56 14.95
CA TYR A 187 -12.15 13.65 14.15
C TYR A 187 -12.82 14.38 12.97
N MET A 188 -12.86 13.73 11.81
CA MET A 188 -13.57 14.23 10.63
C MET A 188 -14.06 13.07 9.76
N LYS A 189 -15.14 13.30 9.02
CA LYS A 189 -15.67 12.37 8.01
C LYS A 189 -15.23 12.77 6.60
N GLY A 190 -15.33 11.83 5.66
CA GLY A 190 -15.02 12.07 4.24
C GLY A 190 -13.54 11.87 3.89
N ARG A 191 -12.98 12.78 3.09
CA ARG A 191 -11.61 12.60 2.55
C ARG A 191 -10.55 12.66 3.65
N GLN A 192 -9.58 11.74 3.58
CA GLN A 192 -8.48 11.60 4.54
C GLN A 192 -8.95 11.33 5.98
N SER A 193 -10.13 10.72 6.11
CA SER A 193 -10.67 10.26 7.40
C SER A 193 -10.16 8.88 7.78
N VAL A 194 -10.38 8.50 9.05
CA VAL A 194 -10.15 7.14 9.53
C VAL A 194 -11.02 6.12 8.77
N GLU A 195 -12.26 6.49 8.47
CA GLU A 195 -13.20 5.64 7.74
C GLU A 195 -12.71 5.34 6.32
N GLU A 196 -12.29 6.36 5.57
CA GLU A 196 -11.72 6.17 4.22
C GLU A 196 -10.43 5.33 4.29
N PHE A 197 -9.63 5.49 5.34
CA PHE A 197 -8.45 4.66 5.55
C PHE A 197 -8.80 3.20 5.78
N LEU A 198 -9.74 2.88 6.68
CA LEU A 198 -10.15 1.51 6.94
C LEU A 198 -10.81 0.86 5.72
N HIS A 199 -11.60 1.62 4.95
CA HIS A 199 -12.12 1.17 3.65
C HIS A 199 -10.98 0.79 2.69
N GLN A 200 -9.96 1.64 2.55
CA GLN A 200 -8.80 1.31 1.72
C GLN A 200 -8.00 0.10 2.27
N VAL A 201 -7.89 -0.05 3.59
CA VAL A 201 -7.26 -1.24 4.19
C VAL A 201 -8.05 -2.50 3.83
N ALA A 202 -9.38 -2.46 3.89
CA ALA A 202 -10.24 -3.59 3.52
C ALA A 202 -10.10 -3.98 2.03
N VAL A 203 -9.88 -2.99 1.14
CA VAL A 203 -9.60 -3.23 -0.29
C VAL A 203 -8.24 -3.89 -0.49
N ALA A 204 -7.20 -3.44 0.20
CA ALA A 204 -5.84 -3.99 0.05
C ALA A 204 -5.60 -5.30 0.81
N ASN A 205 -6.48 -5.65 1.75
CA ASN A 205 -6.37 -6.83 2.61
C ASN A 205 -7.71 -7.60 2.60
N PRO A 206 -8.05 -8.25 1.47
CA PRO A 206 -9.36 -8.89 1.30
C PRO A 206 -9.61 -10.08 2.23
N HIS A 207 -8.55 -10.63 2.82
CA HIS A 207 -8.59 -11.70 3.83
C HIS A 207 -8.87 -11.18 5.25
N ALA A 208 -8.82 -9.88 5.49
CA ALA A 208 -9.05 -9.28 6.79
C ALA A 208 -10.52 -8.88 7.01
N THR A 209 -11.00 -9.11 8.22
CA THR A 209 -12.27 -8.57 8.72
C THR A 209 -11.96 -7.38 9.62
N LEU A 210 -12.61 -6.24 9.38
CA LEU A 210 -12.44 -5.02 10.18
C LEU A 210 -13.81 -4.59 10.73
N HIS A 211 -13.88 -4.35 12.03
CA HIS A 211 -15.03 -3.75 12.71
C HIS A 211 -14.66 -2.34 13.13
N TYR A 212 -15.46 -1.34 12.77
CA TYR A 212 -15.17 0.06 13.09
C TYR A 212 -16.34 0.69 13.84
N ARG A 213 -16.09 1.28 15.01
CA ARG A 213 -17.03 2.15 15.72
C ARG A 213 -16.51 3.59 15.73
N ASP A 214 -17.28 4.51 15.17
CA ASP A 214 -16.96 5.94 15.18
C ASP A 214 -17.26 6.61 16.55
N PRO A 215 -16.76 7.84 16.80
CA PRO A 215 -17.03 8.57 18.05
C PRO A 215 -18.49 8.90 18.32
N HIS A 216 -19.37 8.74 17.32
CA HIS A 216 -20.81 8.96 17.42
C HIS A 216 -21.57 7.64 17.62
N GLY A 217 -20.87 6.50 17.71
CA GLY A 217 -21.45 5.18 17.92
C GLY A 217 -21.91 4.47 16.65
N ALA A 218 -21.66 5.02 15.45
CA ALA A 218 -21.97 4.33 14.21
C ALA A 218 -20.97 3.18 14.00
N GLU A 219 -21.50 1.98 13.71
CA GLU A 219 -20.70 0.79 13.45
C GLU A 219 -20.67 0.49 11.94
N THR A 220 -19.48 0.16 11.44
CA THR A 220 -19.23 -0.23 10.06
C THR A 220 -18.40 -1.51 10.04
N ASP A 221 -18.96 -2.55 9.44
CA ASP A 221 -18.29 -3.84 9.30
C ASP A 221 -17.78 -4.06 7.88
N TYR A 222 -16.51 -4.41 7.81
CA TYR A 222 -15.85 -4.87 6.60
C TYR A 222 -15.58 -6.36 6.78
N VAL A 223 -16.47 -7.23 6.26
CA VAL A 223 -16.31 -8.70 6.28
C VAL A 223 -15.37 -9.20 5.19
N ARG A 224 -14.40 -10.06 5.53
CA ARG A 224 -13.42 -10.62 4.56
C ARG A 224 -14.09 -11.31 3.37
N GLY A 225 -13.52 -11.13 2.18
CA GLY A 225 -13.93 -11.82 0.95
C GLY A 225 -13.08 -13.06 0.65
N VAL A 226 -11.91 -13.18 1.25
CA VAL A 226 -10.96 -14.28 1.04
C VAL A 226 -10.73 -15.02 2.36
N GLN A 227 -10.69 -16.35 2.32
CA GLN A 227 -10.56 -17.23 3.50
C GLN A 227 -9.17 -17.85 3.65
N SER A 228 -8.18 -17.33 2.94
CA SER A 228 -6.79 -17.76 3.00
C SER A 228 -5.86 -16.59 3.26
N ASN A 229 -4.83 -16.83 4.08
CA ASN A 229 -3.78 -15.85 4.28
C ASN A 229 -2.89 -15.75 3.03
N PRO A 230 -2.34 -14.56 2.75
CA PRO A 230 -1.37 -14.37 1.70
C PRO A 230 -0.10 -15.18 1.97
N VAL A 231 0.62 -15.55 0.90
CA VAL A 231 1.88 -16.28 1.02
C VAL A 231 2.89 -15.45 1.81
N ALA A 232 3.40 -16.01 2.91
CA ALA A 232 4.34 -15.32 3.79
C ALA A 232 5.67 -15.07 3.05
N PRO A 233 6.21 -13.83 3.07
CA PRO A 233 7.46 -13.52 2.41
C PRO A 233 8.64 -14.14 3.18
N SER A 234 9.61 -14.66 2.44
CA SER A 234 10.87 -15.18 2.97
C SER A 234 11.94 -14.09 3.10
N GLU A 235 12.77 -14.18 4.13
CA GLU A 235 13.90 -13.26 4.29
C GLU A 235 14.98 -13.52 3.24
N ILE A 236 15.43 -12.46 2.58
CA ILE A 236 16.56 -12.51 1.65
C ILE A 236 17.78 -11.80 2.21
N LYS A 237 18.95 -12.13 1.65
CA LYS A 237 20.20 -11.41 1.90
C LYS A 237 20.28 -10.15 1.05
N PRO A 238 21.06 -9.14 1.46
CA PRO A 238 21.27 -7.95 0.65
C PRO A 238 21.87 -8.30 -0.70
N HIS A 239 21.39 -7.63 -1.75
CA HIS A 239 21.95 -7.76 -3.09
C HIS A 239 23.15 -6.82 -3.25
N PRO A 240 24.28 -7.25 -3.85
CA PRO A 240 25.49 -6.42 -3.94
C PRO A 240 25.29 -5.05 -4.61
N HIS A 241 24.53 -4.99 -5.71
CA HIS A 241 24.23 -3.71 -6.39
C HIS A 241 23.38 -2.72 -5.57
N GLY A 242 22.82 -3.15 -4.44
CA GLY A 242 22.03 -2.29 -3.54
C GLY A 242 22.75 -1.80 -2.30
N VAL A 243 23.96 -2.29 -2.06
CA VAL A 243 24.71 -1.97 -0.84
C VAL A 243 25.66 -0.82 -1.12
N GLU A 244 25.64 0.22 -0.29
CA GLU A 244 26.57 1.35 -0.36
C GLU A 244 27.93 1.02 0.28
N LEU A 245 28.99 1.75 -0.10
CA LEU A 245 30.35 1.51 0.40
C LEU A 245 30.44 1.47 1.93
N GLY A 246 29.76 2.39 2.63
CA GLY A 246 29.76 2.42 4.10
C GLY A 246 29.11 1.18 4.72
N VAL A 247 28.03 0.70 4.10
CA VAL A 247 27.34 -0.54 4.53
C VAL A 247 28.22 -1.75 4.25
N LEU A 248 28.87 -1.82 3.08
CA LEU A 248 29.83 -2.88 2.75
C LEU A 248 30.96 -2.92 3.79
N MET A 249 31.53 -1.77 4.17
CA MET A 249 32.56 -1.71 5.21
C MET A 249 32.06 -2.21 6.57
N LYS A 250 30.85 -1.81 6.97
CA LYS A 250 30.23 -2.31 8.21
C LYS A 250 29.98 -3.82 8.16
N MET A 251 29.54 -4.36 7.02
CA MET A 251 29.37 -5.80 6.81
C MET A 251 30.71 -6.53 6.93
N LEU A 252 31.78 -6.03 6.31
CA LEU A 252 33.12 -6.61 6.41
C LEU A 252 33.66 -6.60 7.85
N GLN A 253 33.31 -5.60 8.66
CA GLN A 253 33.71 -5.51 10.07
C GLN A 253 32.89 -6.39 11.01
N SER A 254 31.60 -6.56 10.73
CA SER A 254 30.64 -7.28 11.61
C SER A 254 30.39 -8.73 11.19
N THR A 255 30.91 -9.17 10.04
CA THR A 255 30.72 -10.54 9.56
C THR A 255 31.36 -11.56 10.51
N ARG A 256 30.67 -12.68 10.68
CA ARG A 256 31.16 -13.85 11.42
C ARG A 256 32.06 -14.76 10.58
N HIS A 257 32.22 -14.47 9.29
CA HIS A 257 32.95 -15.33 8.36
C HIS A 257 34.45 -15.05 8.37
N ALA A 258 35.24 -16.12 8.28
CA ALA A 258 36.70 -16.04 8.46
C ALA A 258 37.43 -15.42 7.25
N THR A 259 36.82 -15.49 6.06
CA THR A 259 37.45 -15.07 4.80
C THR A 259 36.54 -14.15 3.99
N ILE A 260 37.13 -13.27 3.17
CA ILE A 260 36.38 -12.36 2.28
C ILE A 260 35.54 -13.13 1.28
N SER A 261 36.06 -14.22 0.70
CA SER A 261 35.28 -15.06 -0.21
C SER A 261 34.03 -15.64 0.45
N GLN A 262 34.13 -16.07 1.71
CA GLN A 262 32.98 -16.54 2.48
C GLN A 262 32.02 -15.41 2.82
N CYS A 263 32.51 -14.24 3.25
CA CYS A 263 31.66 -13.07 3.50
C CYS A 263 30.86 -12.70 2.24
N LEU A 264 31.52 -12.56 1.09
CA LEU A 264 30.86 -12.21 -0.16
C LEU A 264 29.84 -13.25 -0.62
N SER A 265 30.13 -14.55 -0.48
CA SER A 265 29.21 -15.61 -0.94
C SER A 265 28.10 -15.96 0.06
N ARG A 266 28.33 -15.74 1.37
CA ARG A 266 27.37 -16.10 2.42
C ARG A 266 26.56 -14.94 2.95
N ASP A 267 27.05 -13.70 2.91
CA ASP A 267 26.31 -12.53 3.41
C ASP A 267 25.51 -11.82 2.30
N PHE A 268 25.88 -12.01 1.02
CA PHE A 268 25.13 -11.44 -0.11
C PHE A 268 24.26 -12.48 -0.81
N SER A 269 23.17 -11.99 -1.40
CA SER A 269 22.32 -12.79 -2.28
C SER A 269 22.96 -12.96 -3.66
N ARG A 270 22.74 -14.13 -4.29
CA ARG A 270 23.15 -14.46 -5.66
C ARG A 270 24.66 -14.37 -5.94
N VAL A 271 25.51 -14.41 -4.91
CA VAL A 271 26.97 -14.46 -5.07
C VAL A 271 27.50 -15.89 -4.91
N SER A 272 27.98 -16.49 -6.00
CA SER A 272 28.60 -17.82 -5.93
C SER A 272 30.01 -17.75 -5.32
N PRO A 273 30.51 -18.84 -4.72
CA PRO A 273 31.89 -18.88 -4.20
C PRO A 273 32.95 -18.56 -5.27
N GLN A 274 32.75 -19.04 -6.50
CA GLN A 274 33.63 -18.76 -7.64
C GLN A 274 33.66 -17.27 -7.97
N MET A 275 32.49 -16.62 -8.03
CA MET A 275 32.39 -15.19 -8.29
C MET A 275 33.00 -14.37 -7.15
N ALA A 276 32.80 -14.77 -5.90
CA ALA A 276 33.40 -14.13 -4.73
C ALA A 276 34.94 -14.13 -4.79
N VAL A 277 35.55 -15.25 -5.18
CA VAL A 277 37.00 -15.35 -5.39
C VAL A 277 37.44 -14.43 -6.53
N GLY A 278 36.72 -14.41 -7.66
CA GLY A 278 37.02 -13.55 -8.80
C GLY A 278 36.91 -12.06 -8.46
N LEU A 279 35.92 -11.67 -7.66
CA LEU A 279 35.72 -10.30 -7.17
C LEU A 279 36.85 -9.86 -6.26
N ALA A 280 37.23 -10.69 -5.27
CA ALA A 280 38.33 -10.40 -4.37
C ALA A 280 39.65 -10.21 -5.14
N LYS A 281 39.96 -11.10 -6.09
CA LYS A 281 41.15 -11.00 -6.94
C LYS A 281 41.15 -9.73 -7.79
N ARG A 282 40.03 -9.37 -8.42
CA ARG A 282 39.90 -8.11 -9.20
C ARG A 282 40.09 -6.88 -8.34
N ALA A 283 39.65 -6.92 -7.09
CA ALA A 283 39.86 -5.84 -6.12
C ALA A 283 41.31 -5.77 -5.60
N GLY A 284 42.17 -6.72 -5.96
CA GLY A 284 43.55 -6.83 -5.45
C GLY A 284 43.62 -7.33 -4.01
N ILE A 285 42.64 -8.12 -3.58
CA ILE A 285 42.55 -8.66 -2.22
C ILE A 285 42.68 -10.18 -2.26
N ASP A 286 43.47 -10.74 -1.34
CA ASP A 286 43.52 -12.20 -1.16
C ASP A 286 42.11 -12.70 -0.75
N PRO A 287 41.49 -13.63 -1.52
CA PRO A 287 40.20 -14.22 -1.16
C PRO A 287 40.15 -14.84 0.24
N LYS A 288 41.31 -15.26 0.79
CA LYS A 288 41.46 -15.84 2.13
C LYS A 288 41.77 -14.80 3.22
N ALA A 289 41.96 -13.53 2.87
CA ALA A 289 42.17 -12.48 3.85
C ALA A 289 40.96 -12.34 4.78
N ARG A 290 41.21 -11.85 6.00
CA ARG A 290 40.15 -11.63 6.99
C ARG A 290 39.33 -10.39 6.61
N PRO A 291 37.99 -10.46 6.58
CA PRO A 291 37.13 -9.33 6.22
C PRO A 291 37.38 -8.06 7.04
N ASN A 292 37.61 -8.21 8.34
CA ASN A 292 37.84 -7.09 9.26
C ASN A 292 39.17 -6.34 9.05
N THR A 293 40.12 -6.92 8.31
CA THR A 293 41.40 -6.27 7.97
C THR A 293 41.35 -5.45 6.69
N VAL A 294 40.22 -5.44 5.97
CA VAL A 294 40.07 -4.71 4.71
C VAL A 294 40.02 -3.21 4.98
N VAL A 295 41.08 -2.51 4.59
CA VAL A 295 41.19 -1.04 4.74
C VAL A 295 40.29 -0.34 3.71
N ARG A 296 39.88 0.90 4.00
CA ARG A 296 38.97 1.72 3.17
C ARG A 296 39.30 1.72 1.67
N LYS A 297 40.59 1.82 1.30
CA LYS A 297 41.03 1.81 -0.11
C LYS A 297 40.78 0.47 -0.81
N ALA A 298 40.95 -0.64 -0.09
CA ALA A 298 40.67 -1.98 -0.61
C ALA A 298 39.15 -2.23 -0.68
N ALA A 299 38.39 -1.75 0.32
CA ALA A 299 36.93 -1.82 0.31
C ALA A 299 36.32 -1.04 -0.87
N ASP A 300 36.87 0.13 -1.20
CA ASP A 300 36.45 0.92 -2.36
C ASP A 300 36.70 0.19 -3.70
N LYS A 301 37.88 -0.42 -3.87
CA LYS A 301 38.15 -1.27 -5.04
C LYS A 301 37.20 -2.46 -5.15
N LEU A 302 36.87 -3.09 -4.02
CA LEU A 302 35.90 -4.18 -3.97
C LEU A 302 34.50 -3.70 -4.33
N TYR A 303 34.09 -2.54 -3.83
CA TYR A 303 32.82 -1.89 -4.15
C TYR A 303 32.71 -1.56 -5.65
N GLN A 304 33.77 -1.02 -6.24
CA GLN A 304 33.83 -0.76 -7.68
C GLN A 304 33.74 -2.08 -8.48
N ALA A 305 34.45 -3.13 -8.06
CA ALA A 305 34.37 -4.44 -8.72
C ALA A 305 32.97 -5.07 -8.64
N LEU A 306 32.22 -4.82 -7.56
CA LEU A 306 30.84 -5.29 -7.40
C LEU A 306 29.86 -4.55 -8.31
N ASN A 307 30.06 -3.25 -8.53
CA ASN A 307 29.17 -2.40 -9.34
C ASN A 307 29.61 -2.24 -10.79
N ASP A 308 30.75 -2.83 -11.17
CA ASP A 308 31.19 -2.87 -12.55
C ASP A 308 30.20 -3.64 -13.43
N SER A 309 29.87 -3.05 -14.57
CA SER A 309 29.07 -3.63 -15.66
C SER A 309 29.54 -5.02 -16.12
N ALA A 310 30.83 -5.34 -15.98
CA ALA A 310 31.38 -6.66 -16.29
C ALA A 310 30.94 -7.75 -15.29
N THR A 311 30.54 -7.35 -14.07
CA THR A 311 30.06 -8.26 -13.02
C THR A 311 28.55 -8.47 -13.16
N ARG A 312 28.14 -9.45 -13.96
CA ARG A 312 26.73 -9.81 -14.11
C ARG A 312 26.25 -10.69 -12.95
N ILE A 313 25.68 -10.06 -11.93
CA ILE A 313 25.00 -10.75 -10.83
C ILE A 313 23.53 -10.94 -11.21
N ARG A 314 22.99 -12.14 -10.95
CA ARG A 314 21.56 -12.41 -11.21
C ARG A 314 20.70 -11.58 -10.26
N PRO A 315 19.50 -11.14 -10.69
CA PRO A 315 18.54 -10.47 -9.81
C PRO A 315 18.27 -11.24 -8.50
N PRO A 316 17.98 -10.53 -7.39
CA PRO A 316 17.62 -11.15 -6.11
C PRO A 316 16.38 -12.06 -6.26
N SER A 317 16.18 -12.97 -5.30
CA SER A 317 14.95 -13.77 -5.26
C SER A 317 13.73 -12.87 -5.04
N THR A 318 12.60 -13.28 -5.61
CA THR A 318 11.32 -12.58 -5.48
C THR A 318 10.46 -13.16 -4.37
N ASP A 319 10.89 -14.28 -3.77
CA ASP A 319 10.22 -14.97 -2.65
C ASP A 319 10.12 -14.12 -1.37
N CYS A 320 10.80 -12.97 -1.34
CA CYS A 320 10.70 -11.98 -0.28
C CYS A 320 9.55 -10.99 -0.46
N LEU A 321 8.80 -11.10 -1.56
CA LEU A 321 7.61 -10.32 -1.85
C LEU A 321 6.37 -11.18 -1.63
N SER A 322 5.34 -10.54 -1.12
CA SER A 322 3.98 -11.04 -0.93
C SER A 322 3.03 -10.02 -1.58
N PRO A 323 2.90 -10.02 -2.92
CA PRO A 323 1.91 -9.18 -3.61
C PRO A 323 0.49 -9.52 -3.16
N ILE A 324 -0.50 -8.70 -3.51
CA ILE A 324 -1.91 -8.99 -3.21
C ILE A 324 -2.37 -10.18 -4.05
N GLY A 325 -2.04 -10.19 -5.34
CA GLY A 325 -2.53 -11.18 -6.30
C GLY A 325 -3.69 -10.65 -7.13
N VAL A 326 -3.89 -11.20 -8.34
CA VAL A 326 -4.92 -10.74 -9.27
C VAL A 326 -6.32 -10.98 -8.70
N GLN A 327 -6.61 -12.20 -8.24
CA GLN A 327 -7.93 -12.60 -7.77
C GLN A 327 -8.30 -11.85 -6.50
N GLU A 328 -7.37 -11.75 -5.56
CA GLU A 328 -7.51 -11.03 -4.30
C GLU A 328 -7.70 -9.53 -4.53
N LEU A 329 -6.94 -8.94 -5.46
CA LEU A 329 -7.08 -7.53 -5.79
C LEU A 329 -8.42 -7.23 -6.47
N LEU A 330 -8.90 -8.13 -7.33
CA LEU A 330 -10.21 -8.03 -7.95
C LEU A 330 -11.33 -8.14 -6.89
N ALA A 331 -11.24 -9.12 -5.98
CA ALA A 331 -12.17 -9.26 -4.85
C ALA A 331 -12.16 -8.04 -3.90
N GLY A 332 -10.98 -7.44 -3.68
CA GLY A 332 -10.84 -6.21 -2.91
C GLY A 332 -11.53 -5.01 -3.59
N LEU A 333 -11.38 -4.87 -4.90
CA LEU A 333 -11.99 -3.79 -5.68
C LEU A 333 -13.52 -3.90 -5.72
N THR A 334 -14.07 -5.09 -6.00
CA THR A 334 -15.52 -5.29 -6.11
C THR A 334 -16.24 -5.11 -4.78
N ARG A 335 -15.57 -5.42 -3.66
CA ARG A 335 -16.09 -5.21 -2.31
C ARG A 335 -16.22 -3.74 -1.94
N GLY A 336 -15.24 -2.92 -2.34
CA GLY A 336 -15.15 -1.52 -1.93
C GLY A 336 -15.77 -0.53 -2.91
N ILE A 337 -15.87 -0.89 -4.18
CA ILE A 337 -16.22 0.01 -5.28
C ILE A 337 -17.23 -0.69 -6.18
N ARG A 338 -18.42 -0.10 -6.36
CA ARG A 338 -19.41 -0.59 -7.33
C ARG A 338 -19.17 0.08 -8.68
N ALA A 339 -18.69 -0.71 -9.63
CA ALA A 339 -18.35 -0.29 -10.98
C ALA A 339 -18.81 -1.37 -11.97
N GLU A 340 -18.89 -1.01 -13.25
CA GLU A 340 -19.31 -1.95 -14.30
C GLU A 340 -18.12 -2.73 -14.87
N PHE A 341 -16.93 -2.14 -14.82
CA PHE A 341 -15.73 -2.74 -15.37
C PHE A 341 -14.61 -2.72 -14.35
N TYR A 342 -13.96 -3.88 -14.19
CA TYR A 342 -12.76 -4.05 -13.38
C TYR A 342 -11.66 -4.67 -14.24
N GLY A 343 -10.47 -4.08 -14.20
CA GLY A 343 -9.29 -4.59 -14.91
C GLY A 343 -8.07 -4.58 -14.02
N VAL A 344 -7.49 -5.75 -13.77
CA VAL A 344 -6.36 -5.94 -12.84
C VAL A 344 -5.13 -6.43 -13.59
N GLU A 345 -3.93 -6.07 -13.14
CA GLU A 345 -2.67 -6.55 -13.69
C GLU A 345 -1.60 -6.63 -12.60
N THR A 346 -0.98 -7.80 -12.46
CA THR A 346 0.20 -8.01 -11.62
C THR A 346 1.43 -8.19 -12.50
N ARG A 347 2.36 -7.24 -12.43
CA ARG A 347 3.59 -7.27 -13.25
C ARG A 347 4.57 -8.32 -12.75
N ARG A 348 5.53 -8.69 -13.60
CA ARG A 348 6.72 -9.42 -13.16
C ARG A 348 7.54 -8.55 -12.19
N PRO A 349 8.16 -9.14 -11.16
CA PRO A 349 9.03 -8.38 -10.26
C PRO A 349 10.20 -7.73 -11.01
N ALA A 350 10.54 -6.52 -10.59
CA ALA A 350 11.66 -5.72 -11.07
C ALA A 350 12.59 -5.39 -9.88
N VAL A 351 13.70 -4.71 -10.15
CA VAL A 351 14.71 -4.38 -9.13
C VAL A 351 15.07 -2.91 -9.24
N TYR A 352 15.14 -2.21 -8.11
CA TYR A 352 15.67 -0.84 -8.03
C TYR A 352 16.70 -0.79 -6.89
N ARG A 353 17.88 -0.22 -7.14
CA ARG A 353 18.99 -0.18 -6.16
C ARG A 353 19.19 -1.52 -5.40
N GLY A 354 19.14 -2.64 -6.12
CA GLY A 354 19.28 -3.99 -5.54
C GLY A 354 18.10 -4.52 -4.72
N ASN A 355 17.02 -3.76 -4.57
CA ASN A 355 15.80 -4.18 -3.87
C ASN A 355 14.77 -4.69 -4.88
N PRO A 356 14.28 -5.94 -4.75
CA PRO A 356 13.19 -6.42 -5.57
C PRO A 356 11.89 -5.71 -5.21
N PHE A 357 11.10 -5.37 -6.22
CA PHE A 357 9.77 -4.81 -6.08
C PHE A 357 8.83 -5.37 -7.15
N GLN A 358 7.54 -5.31 -6.88
CA GLN A 358 6.50 -5.72 -7.80
C GLN A 358 5.37 -4.71 -7.78
N VAL A 359 4.78 -4.48 -8.95
CA VAL A 359 3.70 -3.50 -9.13
C VAL A 359 2.43 -4.23 -9.54
N GLU A 360 1.34 -3.88 -8.88
CA GLU A 360 -0.01 -4.34 -9.20
C GLU A 360 -0.90 -3.14 -9.44
N VAL A 361 -1.76 -3.23 -10.46
CA VAL A 361 -2.68 -2.16 -10.83
C VAL A 361 -4.08 -2.73 -10.97
N GLY A 362 -5.04 -1.99 -10.45
CA GLY A 362 -6.46 -2.26 -10.63
C GLY A 362 -7.18 -1.03 -11.15
N LEU A 363 -8.03 -1.17 -12.16
CA LEU A 363 -8.92 -0.14 -12.65
C LEU A 363 -10.36 -0.52 -12.35
N ALA A 364 -11.15 0.43 -11.89
CA ALA A 364 -12.60 0.30 -11.79
C ALA A 364 -13.25 1.46 -12.54
N TRP A 365 -14.22 1.17 -13.42
CA TRP A 365 -14.85 2.17 -14.29
C TRP A 365 -16.37 2.02 -14.39
N GLY A 366 -17.08 3.15 -14.39
CA GLY A 366 -18.54 3.20 -14.52
C GLY A 366 -19.29 2.93 -13.21
N GLY A 367 -20.58 2.59 -13.31
CA GLY A 367 -21.43 2.27 -12.15
C GLY A 367 -21.76 3.51 -11.31
N ASP A 368 -21.60 3.40 -9.99
CA ASP A 368 -21.91 4.47 -9.02
C ASP A 368 -20.82 5.56 -8.95
N LEU A 369 -19.79 5.46 -9.81
CA LEU A 369 -18.68 6.40 -9.83
C LEU A 369 -19.08 7.74 -10.48
N PRO A 370 -18.66 8.88 -9.91
CA PRO A 370 -18.99 10.20 -10.45
C PRO A 370 -18.35 10.41 -11.82
N ALA A 371 -19.17 10.73 -12.83
CA ALA A 371 -18.71 10.83 -14.22
C ALA A 371 -17.93 12.12 -14.54
N ASP A 372 -18.24 13.23 -13.85
CA ASP A 372 -17.65 14.55 -14.15
C ASP A 372 -16.40 14.86 -13.32
N ASP A 373 -16.09 14.02 -12.33
CA ASP A 373 -14.93 14.21 -11.45
C ASP A 373 -13.62 13.76 -12.09
N LEU A 374 -12.51 14.24 -11.51
CA LEU A 374 -11.19 13.68 -11.79
C LEU A 374 -11.07 12.28 -11.19
N ALA A 375 -10.42 11.39 -11.93
CA ALA A 375 -10.19 10.02 -11.50
C ALA A 375 -9.53 9.95 -10.12
N LYS A 376 -10.00 9.04 -9.27
CA LYS A 376 -9.44 8.83 -7.93
C LYS A 376 -8.28 7.84 -8.01
N VAL A 377 -7.12 8.21 -7.47
CA VAL A 377 -5.96 7.31 -7.40
C VAL A 377 -5.82 6.75 -5.99
N LEU A 378 -6.04 5.45 -5.83
CA LEU A 378 -5.77 4.72 -4.59
C LEU A 378 -4.34 4.20 -4.63
N ARG A 379 -3.54 4.60 -3.63
CA ARG A 379 -2.09 4.36 -3.62
C ARG A 379 -1.75 3.46 -2.44
N PHE A 380 -1.09 2.35 -2.73
CA PHE A 380 -0.70 1.38 -1.72
C PHE A 380 0.78 1.07 -1.80
N ALA A 381 1.42 0.91 -0.63
CA ALA A 381 2.76 0.39 -0.51
C ALA A 381 2.77 -0.73 0.54
N ASN A 382 3.20 -1.93 0.16
CA ASN A 382 3.16 -3.12 1.03
C ASN A 382 1.80 -3.33 1.71
N ARG A 383 0.70 -3.23 0.95
CA ARG A 383 -0.70 -3.28 1.42
C ARG A 383 -1.13 -2.19 2.42
N VAL A 384 -0.31 -1.16 2.61
CA VAL A 384 -0.63 0.02 3.44
C VAL A 384 -1.12 1.16 2.53
N PRO A 385 -2.31 1.73 2.78
CA PRO A 385 -2.79 2.88 2.04
C PRO A 385 -2.00 4.18 2.31
N LEU A 386 -1.79 4.97 1.26
CA LEU A 386 -1.07 6.25 1.32
C LEU A 386 -2.07 7.41 1.15
N GLN A 387 -2.40 8.09 2.26
CA GLN A 387 -3.48 9.10 2.30
C GLN A 387 -3.04 10.54 1.95
N TYR A 388 -1.77 10.89 2.21
CA TYR A 388 -1.27 12.26 2.08
C TYR A 388 -0.23 12.41 0.96
N LEU A 389 0.09 13.67 0.62
CA LEU A 389 1.12 14.03 -0.37
C LEU A 389 0.97 13.32 -1.73
N ALA A 390 -0.27 13.24 -2.24
CA ALA A 390 -0.54 12.61 -3.54
C ALA A 390 0.22 13.30 -4.68
N GLY A 391 0.38 14.62 -4.66
CA GLY A 391 1.04 15.36 -5.75
C GLY A 391 2.54 15.07 -5.92
N SER A 392 3.26 14.74 -4.85
CA SER A 392 4.70 14.42 -4.92
C SER A 392 4.98 12.93 -5.13
N CYS A 393 3.98 12.07 -4.93
CA CYS A 393 4.11 10.62 -4.98
C CYS A 393 4.36 10.10 -6.41
N CYS A 394 5.36 9.23 -6.55
CA CYS A 394 5.71 8.57 -7.80
C CYS A 394 4.52 7.88 -8.48
N ILE A 395 3.68 7.19 -7.69
CA ILE A 395 2.46 6.53 -8.17
C ILE A 395 1.54 7.51 -8.92
N THR A 396 1.17 8.63 -8.30
CA THR A 396 0.28 9.62 -8.91
C THR A 396 0.89 10.19 -10.17
N LYS A 397 2.19 10.52 -10.13
CA LYS A 397 2.91 11.05 -11.30
C LYS A 397 2.94 10.05 -12.45
N ALA A 398 3.17 8.77 -12.17
CA ALA A 398 3.13 7.71 -13.17
C ALA A 398 1.74 7.56 -13.81
N VAL A 399 0.66 7.66 -13.02
CA VAL A 399 -0.73 7.63 -13.52
C VAL A 399 -1.07 8.87 -14.35
N MET A 400 -0.59 10.06 -13.95
CA MET A 400 -0.78 11.30 -14.71
C MET A 400 -0.03 11.29 -16.06
N ASP A 401 1.14 10.64 -16.12
CA ASP A 401 1.97 10.53 -17.34
C ASP A 401 1.41 9.57 -18.40
N VAL A 402 0.36 8.82 -18.09
CA VAL A 402 -0.32 7.95 -19.05
C VAL A 402 -1.25 8.79 -19.93
N SER A 403 -1.22 8.54 -21.24
CA SER A 403 -2.07 9.24 -22.22
C SER A 403 -3.47 8.62 -22.28
N TRP A 404 -4.32 8.96 -21.30
CA TRP A 404 -5.65 8.37 -21.14
C TRP A 404 -6.63 8.63 -22.30
N ARG A 405 -6.38 9.68 -23.08
CA ARG A 405 -7.11 9.96 -24.33
C ARG A 405 -7.12 8.80 -25.31
N ASN A 406 -6.04 8.00 -25.33
CA ASN A 406 -5.93 6.82 -26.18
C ASN A 406 -6.87 5.69 -25.74
N TYR A 407 -7.40 5.77 -24.51
CA TYR A 407 -8.29 4.78 -23.90
C TYR A 407 -9.74 5.29 -23.78
N GLY A 408 -10.10 6.38 -24.48
CA GLY A 408 -11.47 6.89 -24.53
C GLY A 408 -11.87 7.80 -23.36
N LEU A 409 -10.92 8.26 -22.56
CA LEU A 409 -11.16 9.21 -21.46
C LEU A 409 -10.69 10.62 -21.82
N THR A 410 -11.29 11.64 -21.20
CA THR A 410 -10.84 13.02 -21.33
C THR A 410 -9.72 13.30 -20.33
N GLN A 411 -8.75 14.14 -20.68
CA GLN A 411 -7.65 14.49 -19.79
C GLN A 411 -7.09 15.86 -20.14
N SER A 412 -7.06 16.76 -19.15
CA SER A 412 -6.41 18.07 -19.23
C SER A 412 -4.89 17.94 -19.01
N ARG A 413 -4.10 18.88 -19.55
CA ARG A 413 -2.64 18.83 -19.46
C ARG A 413 -2.19 18.88 -17.99
N GLY A 414 -1.40 17.89 -17.56
CA GLY A 414 -0.87 17.83 -16.19
C GLY A 414 -1.88 17.44 -15.12
N ALA A 415 -3.08 16.99 -15.51
CA ALA A 415 -4.11 16.51 -14.61
C ALA A 415 -4.35 15.00 -14.78
N LEU A 416 -5.02 14.41 -13.79
CA LEU A 416 -5.60 13.08 -13.92
C LEU A 416 -6.72 13.08 -14.98
N PRO A 417 -7.06 11.92 -15.57
CA PRO A 417 -8.19 11.85 -16.48
C PRO A 417 -9.50 12.21 -15.76
N SER A 418 -10.44 12.78 -16.50
CA SER A 418 -11.81 13.00 -16.05
C SER A 418 -12.69 11.85 -16.53
N GLY A 419 -13.59 11.41 -15.66
CA GLY A 419 -14.45 10.26 -15.91
C GLY A 419 -14.69 9.43 -14.64
N PRO A 420 -15.65 8.50 -14.70
CA PRO A 420 -16.00 7.60 -13.59
C PRO A 420 -14.93 6.51 -13.45
N LEU A 421 -13.71 6.90 -13.06
CA LEU A 421 -12.52 6.03 -13.01
C LEU A 421 -11.87 6.06 -11.63
N ILE A 422 -11.62 4.88 -11.08
CA ILE A 422 -10.70 4.68 -9.97
C ILE A 422 -9.48 3.89 -10.46
N VAL A 423 -8.30 4.38 -10.11
CA VAL A 423 -7.01 3.73 -10.40
C VAL A 423 -6.36 3.33 -9.08
N LEU A 424 -6.30 2.03 -8.82
CA LEU A 424 -5.55 1.44 -7.73
C LEU A 424 -4.15 1.06 -8.20
N VAL A 425 -3.13 1.48 -7.47
CA VAL A 425 -1.75 1.03 -7.68
C VAL A 425 -1.15 0.57 -6.37
N HIS A 426 -0.64 -0.66 -6.36
CA HIS A 426 0.07 -1.27 -5.25
C HIS A 426 1.54 -1.50 -5.61
N LEU A 427 2.43 -1.03 -4.74
CA LEU A 427 3.87 -1.29 -4.79
C LEU A 427 4.27 -2.23 -3.65
N ALA A 428 4.63 -3.46 -3.98
CA ALA A 428 5.19 -4.44 -3.05
C ALA A 428 6.73 -4.41 -3.13
N SER A 429 7.42 -4.23 -2.00
CA SER A 429 8.89 -4.24 -1.94
C SER A 429 9.41 -4.56 -0.54
N VAL A 430 10.63 -5.11 -0.46
CA VAL A 430 11.33 -5.33 0.82
C VAL A 430 11.67 -4.01 1.51
N TRP A 431 12.01 -3.01 0.70
CA TRP A 431 12.27 -1.65 1.12
C TRP A 431 11.41 -0.75 0.24
N VAL A 432 10.63 0.17 0.79
CA VAL A 432 9.83 1.10 -0.04
C VAL A 432 10.52 2.44 0.07
N PRO A 433 10.85 3.11 -1.04
CA PRO A 433 11.55 4.37 -0.96
C PRO A 433 10.54 5.46 -0.61
N PHE A 434 10.27 5.68 0.67
CA PHE A 434 9.40 6.76 1.11
C PHE A 434 10.11 8.11 1.05
N SER A 435 9.36 9.18 0.73
CA SER A 435 9.90 10.54 0.74
C SER A 435 10.12 11.12 2.14
N SER A 436 9.49 10.53 3.15
CA SER A 436 9.63 10.88 4.57
C SER A 436 9.43 9.67 5.47
N GLU A 437 9.86 9.79 6.72
CA GLU A 437 9.76 8.77 7.77
C GLU A 437 8.31 8.44 8.13
N SER A 438 7.38 9.37 7.89
CA SER A 438 5.94 9.17 8.12
C SER A 438 5.26 8.29 7.05
N LYS A 439 6.00 7.79 6.05
CA LYS A 439 5.55 6.83 5.03
C LYS A 439 4.28 7.25 4.25
N VAL A 440 4.19 8.51 3.85
CA VAL A 440 2.99 9.07 3.20
C VAL A 440 3.03 9.06 1.66
N ALA A 441 4.22 8.98 1.07
CA ALA A 441 4.40 9.01 -0.39
C ALA A 441 5.65 8.25 -0.81
N VAL A 442 5.57 7.62 -1.99
CA VAL A 442 6.71 6.94 -2.63
C VAL A 442 7.54 7.97 -3.40
N ALA A 443 8.85 7.95 -3.18
CA ALA A 443 9.83 8.78 -3.85
C ALA A 443 9.96 8.41 -5.33
N ASP A 444 10.45 9.38 -6.11
CA ASP A 444 10.36 9.38 -7.56
C ASP A 444 11.59 8.75 -8.20
N TYR A 445 11.55 7.42 -8.38
CA TYR A 445 12.59 6.64 -9.07
C TYR A 445 12.11 6.23 -10.44
N ASP A 446 12.97 6.37 -11.46
CA ASP A 446 12.64 6.09 -12.86
C ASP A 446 12.25 4.64 -13.10
N GLU A 447 12.93 3.68 -12.45
CA GLU A 447 12.64 2.25 -12.57
C GLU A 447 11.24 1.91 -12.04
N ILE A 448 10.87 2.49 -10.90
CA ILE A 448 9.55 2.30 -10.29
C ILE A 448 8.47 2.97 -11.14
N ARG A 449 8.69 4.23 -11.54
CA ARG A 449 7.76 4.99 -12.37
C ARG A 449 7.47 4.28 -13.69
N LYS A 450 8.52 3.75 -14.35
CA LYS A 450 8.40 3.02 -15.61
C LYS A 450 7.52 1.80 -15.47
N GLU A 451 7.74 0.96 -14.44
CA GLU A 451 6.95 -0.25 -14.23
C GLU A 451 5.48 0.06 -13.88
N ILE A 452 5.23 1.10 -13.07
CA ILE A 452 3.86 1.57 -12.80
C ILE A 452 3.18 2.01 -14.09
N LYS A 453 3.85 2.82 -14.91
CA LYS A 453 3.31 3.29 -16.19
C LYS A 453 2.94 2.13 -17.12
N LEU A 454 3.82 1.13 -17.24
CA LEU A 454 3.57 -0.05 -18.08
C LEU A 454 2.39 -0.90 -17.58
N ALA A 455 2.24 -1.05 -16.26
CA ALA A 455 1.11 -1.73 -15.65
C ALA A 455 -0.21 -1.00 -15.93
N VAL A 456 -0.25 0.31 -15.67
CA VAL A 456 -1.42 1.17 -15.92
C VAL A 456 -1.80 1.18 -17.40
N GLN A 457 -0.84 1.24 -18.32
CA GLN A 457 -1.11 1.17 -19.76
C GLN A 457 -1.72 -0.18 -20.17
N THR A 458 -1.39 -1.26 -19.48
CA THR A 458 -1.93 -2.59 -19.77
C THR A 458 -3.41 -2.68 -19.39
N CYS A 459 -3.76 -2.25 -18.17
CA CYS A 459 -5.17 -2.14 -17.79
C CYS A 459 -5.91 -1.07 -18.63
N GLY A 460 -5.24 0.02 -18.98
CA GLY A 460 -5.80 1.10 -19.81
C GLY A 460 -6.19 0.63 -21.21
N ARG A 461 -5.41 -0.26 -21.84
CA ARG A 461 -5.79 -0.89 -23.13
C ARG A 461 -7.09 -1.70 -23.00
N ARG A 462 -7.21 -2.52 -21.95
CA ARG A 462 -8.42 -3.33 -21.67
C ARG A 462 -9.64 -2.43 -21.44
N LEU A 463 -9.49 -1.39 -20.61
CA LEU A 463 -10.53 -0.38 -20.39
C LEU A 463 -10.92 0.31 -21.70
N GLY A 464 -9.95 0.71 -22.51
CA GLY A 464 -10.20 1.39 -23.77
C GLY A 464 -11.00 0.55 -24.77
N GLN A 465 -10.81 -0.77 -24.79
CA GLN A 465 -11.65 -1.67 -25.59
C GLN A 465 -13.09 -1.69 -25.08
N TYR A 466 -13.30 -1.82 -23.76
CA TYR A 466 -14.63 -1.78 -23.14
C TYR A 466 -15.36 -0.46 -23.39
N VAL A 467 -14.70 0.68 -23.15
CA VAL A 467 -15.29 2.02 -23.33
C VAL A 467 -15.70 2.26 -24.79
N LYS A 468 -14.86 1.85 -25.76
CA LYS A 468 -15.18 1.95 -27.19
C LYS A 468 -16.38 1.08 -27.56
N ARG A 469 -16.45 -0.15 -27.04
CA ARG A 469 -17.59 -1.06 -27.24
C ARG A 469 -18.89 -0.42 -26.72
N LYS A 470 -18.87 0.11 -25.50
CA LYS A 470 -20.03 0.80 -24.90
C LYS A 470 -20.44 2.06 -25.68
N ALA A 471 -19.48 2.88 -26.10
CA ALA A 471 -19.75 4.08 -26.90
C ALA A 471 -20.37 3.73 -28.27
N ARG A 472 -19.88 2.67 -28.93
CA ARG A 472 -20.43 2.16 -30.19
C ARG A 472 -21.86 1.64 -30.01
N ALA A 473 -22.11 0.83 -28.99
CA ALA A 473 -23.45 0.33 -28.67
C ALA A 473 -24.45 1.46 -28.41
N LYS A 474 -24.05 2.50 -27.65
CA LYS A 474 -24.88 3.69 -27.41
C LYS A 474 -25.15 4.48 -28.70
N SER A 475 -24.15 4.61 -29.57
CA SER A 475 -24.30 5.28 -30.86
C SER A 475 -25.29 4.53 -31.77
N GLU A 476 -25.20 3.21 -31.84
CA GLU A 476 -26.14 2.39 -32.62
C GLU A 476 -27.55 2.42 -32.04
N ALA A 477 -27.70 2.37 -30.71
CA ALA A 477 -29.01 2.52 -30.06
C ALA A 477 -29.66 3.88 -30.39
N ARG A 478 -28.90 4.98 -30.28
CA ARG A 478 -29.37 6.32 -30.65
C ARG A 478 -29.72 6.40 -32.13
N ARG A 479 -28.92 5.77 -33.00
CA ARG A 479 -29.18 5.72 -34.43
C ARG A 479 -30.50 4.98 -34.74
N ARG A 480 -30.78 3.86 -34.07
CA ARG A 480 -32.05 3.11 -34.18
C ARG A 480 -33.24 3.98 -33.76
N GLU A 481 -33.12 4.68 -32.63
CA GLU A 481 -34.16 5.59 -32.13
C GLU A 481 -34.45 6.72 -33.13
N VAL A 482 -33.40 7.35 -33.65
CA VAL A 482 -33.50 8.39 -34.67
C VAL A 482 -34.15 7.87 -35.95
N PHE A 483 -33.78 6.67 -36.42
CA PHE A 483 -34.43 6.06 -37.58
C PHE A 483 -35.91 5.80 -37.35
N ASN A 484 -36.30 5.31 -36.17
CA ASN A 484 -37.71 5.10 -35.85
C ASN A 484 -38.50 6.41 -35.90
N LEU A 485 -37.96 7.51 -35.34
CA LEU A 485 -38.59 8.83 -35.40
C LEU A 485 -38.75 9.32 -36.86
N TYR A 486 -37.71 9.20 -37.68
CA TYR A 486 -37.80 9.61 -39.10
C TYR A 486 -38.71 8.72 -39.94
N ILE A 487 -38.79 7.42 -39.65
CA ILE A 487 -39.70 6.50 -40.34
C ILE A 487 -41.15 6.96 -40.14
N GLU A 488 -41.54 7.34 -38.91
CA GLU A 488 -42.88 7.87 -38.64
C GLU A 488 -43.15 9.15 -39.45
N GLU A 489 -42.20 10.10 -39.48
CA GLU A 489 -42.36 11.36 -40.21
C GLU A 489 -42.50 11.15 -41.72
N VAL A 490 -41.72 10.22 -42.28
CA VAL A 490 -41.79 9.86 -43.70
C VAL A 490 -43.13 9.19 -44.02
N VAL A 491 -43.60 8.29 -43.16
CA VAL A 491 -44.92 7.64 -43.33
C VAL A 491 -46.04 8.67 -43.31
N ASN A 492 -46.04 9.60 -42.34
CA ASN A 492 -47.03 10.67 -42.24
C ASN A 492 -47.02 11.58 -43.47
N SER A 493 -45.83 11.96 -43.96
CA SER A 493 -45.68 12.81 -45.15
C SER A 493 -46.21 12.13 -46.41
N VAL A 494 -45.91 10.83 -46.58
CA VAL A 494 -46.38 10.05 -47.73
C VAL A 494 -47.90 9.82 -47.65
N GLU A 495 -48.45 9.58 -46.48
CA GLU A 495 -49.89 9.48 -46.26
C GLU A 495 -50.60 10.81 -46.60
N ALA A 496 -50.05 11.95 -46.17
CA ALA A 496 -50.59 13.26 -46.51
C ALA A 496 -50.60 13.54 -48.04
N ILE A 497 -49.58 13.07 -48.77
CA ILE A 497 -49.48 13.24 -50.23
C ILE A 497 -50.41 12.26 -50.98
N THR A 498 -50.52 11.02 -50.51
CA THR A 498 -51.17 9.93 -51.27
C THR A 498 -52.60 9.62 -50.81
N GLY A 499 -53.01 10.08 -49.63
CA GLY A 499 -54.36 9.90 -49.06
C GLY A 499 -54.73 8.46 -48.73
N LYS A 500 -53.75 7.54 -48.64
CA LYS A 500 -53.97 6.11 -48.34
C LYS A 500 -53.26 5.73 -47.04
N ASP A 501 -53.89 4.86 -46.25
CA ASP A 501 -53.25 4.27 -45.06
C ASP A 501 -52.01 3.46 -45.49
N GLN A 502 -50.85 3.89 -44.97
CA GLN A 502 -49.51 3.38 -45.32
C GLN A 502 -48.97 2.40 -44.28
N LYS A 503 -49.82 1.73 -43.50
CA LYS A 503 -49.43 0.67 -42.53
C LYS A 503 -48.41 -0.33 -43.09
N LEU A 504 -48.66 -0.82 -44.30
CA LEU A 504 -47.81 -1.81 -44.99
C LEU A 504 -46.44 -1.24 -45.39
N PHE A 505 -46.34 0.07 -45.61
CA PHE A 505 -45.09 0.76 -45.92
C PHE A 505 -44.28 1.04 -44.65
N ARG A 506 -44.95 1.42 -43.55
CA ARG A 506 -44.35 1.53 -42.21
C ARG A 506 -43.71 0.21 -41.77
N ASP A 507 -44.44 -0.90 -41.89
CA ASP A 507 -43.95 -2.22 -41.50
C ASP A 507 -42.73 -2.66 -42.33
N ARG A 508 -42.70 -2.32 -43.63
CA ARG A 508 -41.54 -2.58 -44.49
C ARG A 508 -40.32 -1.76 -44.11
N LEU A 509 -40.49 -0.48 -43.80
CA LEU A 509 -39.38 0.39 -43.36
C LEU A 509 -38.83 -0.05 -41.99
N LEU A 510 -39.71 -0.43 -41.07
CA LEU A 510 -39.31 -1.00 -39.78
C LEU A 510 -38.57 -2.33 -39.96
N ALA A 511 -39.01 -3.20 -40.88
CA ALA A 511 -38.31 -4.45 -41.19
C ALA A 511 -36.91 -4.22 -41.78
N ILE A 512 -36.75 -3.21 -42.65
CA ILE A 512 -35.43 -2.83 -43.20
C ILE A 512 -34.52 -2.29 -42.09
N SER A 513 -35.05 -1.44 -41.21
CA SER A 513 -34.33 -0.90 -40.06
C SER A 513 -33.85 -2.04 -39.14
N ARG A 514 -34.72 -3.00 -38.80
CA ARG A 514 -34.38 -4.18 -37.99
C ARG A 514 -33.32 -5.05 -38.66
N LYS A 515 -33.43 -5.33 -39.96
CA LYS A 515 -32.45 -6.17 -40.67
C LYS A 515 -31.05 -5.54 -40.73
N LYS A 516 -30.96 -4.23 -40.94
CA LYS A 516 -29.69 -3.49 -40.86
C LYS A 516 -29.12 -3.48 -39.44
N THR A 517 -30.02 -3.44 -38.46
CA THR A 517 -29.69 -3.42 -37.04
C THR A 517 -29.15 -4.77 -36.54
N GLU A 518 -29.80 -5.88 -36.94
CA GLU A 518 -29.39 -7.25 -36.61
C GLU A 518 -28.06 -7.61 -37.27
N LEU A 519 -27.85 -7.23 -38.54
CA LEU A 519 -26.59 -7.49 -39.23
C LEU A 519 -25.41 -6.76 -38.58
N ALA A 520 -25.65 -5.56 -38.02
CA ALA A 520 -24.65 -4.87 -37.21
C ALA A 520 -24.37 -5.62 -35.90
N GLY A 521 -25.40 -6.12 -35.21
CA GLY A 521 -25.26 -6.93 -34.00
C GLY A 521 -24.53 -8.26 -34.22
N MET A 522 -24.76 -8.95 -35.34
CA MET A 522 -24.05 -10.21 -35.65
C MET A 522 -22.56 -10.00 -35.95
N LEU A 523 -22.20 -8.90 -36.62
CA LEU A 523 -20.80 -8.51 -36.80
C LEU A 523 -20.14 -8.14 -35.46
N GLU A 524 -20.92 -7.58 -34.52
CA GLU A 524 -20.48 -7.26 -33.15
C GLU A 524 -20.19 -8.53 -32.33
N GLU A 525 -21.03 -9.57 -32.39
CA GLU A 525 -20.77 -10.85 -31.72
C GLU A 525 -19.53 -11.55 -32.28
N GLN A 526 -19.30 -11.46 -33.60
CA GLN A 526 -18.07 -11.99 -34.22
C GLN A 526 -16.81 -11.24 -33.77
N GLU A 527 -16.83 -9.89 -33.78
CA GLU A 527 -15.72 -9.07 -33.25
C GLU A 527 -15.49 -9.33 -31.75
N ALA A 528 -16.56 -9.47 -30.97
CA ALA A 528 -16.48 -9.76 -29.54
C ALA A 528 -15.90 -11.16 -29.26
N SER A 529 -16.25 -12.18 -30.06
CA SER A 529 -15.67 -13.53 -29.95
C SER A 529 -14.18 -13.58 -30.31
N SER A 530 -13.69 -12.60 -31.08
CA SER A 530 -12.29 -12.48 -31.47
C SER A 530 -11.42 -11.73 -30.45
N ASP A 531 -12.04 -10.97 -29.53
CA ASP A 531 -11.36 -10.22 -28.47
C ASP A 531 -11.40 -11.02 -27.14
N GLU A 532 -10.25 -11.48 -26.67
CA GLU A 532 -10.00 -12.26 -25.42
C GLU A 532 -10.39 -11.56 -24.09
N LEU A 533 -11.16 -10.47 -24.14
CA LEU A 533 -11.44 -9.60 -22.98
C LEU A 533 -12.26 -10.26 -21.88
N GLU A 534 -13.25 -11.08 -22.24
CA GLU A 534 -14.12 -11.77 -21.27
C GLU A 534 -13.57 -13.14 -20.84
N ALA A 535 -12.58 -13.68 -21.57
CA ALA A 535 -11.93 -14.95 -21.25
C ALA A 535 -10.68 -14.79 -20.36
N SER A 536 -10.28 -13.56 -20.07
CA SER A 536 -9.09 -13.25 -19.27
C SER A 536 -9.44 -13.17 -17.79
N GLU A 537 -8.79 -13.98 -16.94
CA GLU A 537 -8.92 -13.96 -15.47
C GLU A 537 -8.66 -12.57 -14.84
N ASN A 538 -8.09 -11.64 -15.60
CA ASN A 538 -7.71 -10.30 -15.19
C ASN A 538 -8.79 -9.22 -15.42
N VAL A 539 -9.95 -9.58 -15.99
CA VAL A 539 -11.04 -8.66 -16.29
C VAL A 539 -12.35 -9.19 -15.72
N LEU A 540 -13.12 -8.32 -15.07
CA LEU A 540 -14.49 -8.59 -14.68
C LEU A 540 -15.38 -7.47 -15.21
N VAL A 541 -16.40 -7.85 -15.96
CA VAL A 541 -17.48 -6.94 -16.39
C VAL A 541 -18.73 -7.35 -15.62
N VAL A 542 -19.32 -6.40 -14.91
CA VAL A 542 -20.55 -6.58 -14.13
C VAL A 542 -21.64 -5.78 -14.82
N ASP A 543 -22.78 -6.43 -15.10
CA ASP A 543 -23.97 -5.72 -15.55
C ASP A 543 -24.58 -4.99 -14.34
N PRO A 544 -24.64 -3.65 -14.33
CA PRO A 544 -25.21 -2.91 -13.21
C PRO A 544 -26.71 -3.14 -13.01
N ASN A 545 -27.40 -3.80 -13.96
CA ASN A 545 -28.83 -4.12 -13.89
C ASN A 545 -29.12 -5.60 -13.58
N ALA A 546 -28.10 -6.44 -13.39
CA ALA A 546 -28.31 -7.82 -12.95
C ALA A 546 -28.45 -7.85 -11.42
N GLU A 547 -29.68 -8.05 -10.94
CA GLU A 547 -29.99 -8.26 -9.52
C GLU A 547 -29.32 -9.52 -8.94
#